data_AF-A0A4Y2U6G2-F1
#
_entry.id   AF-A0A4Y2U6G2-F1
#
_cell.length_a   1.000
_cell.length_b   1.000
_cell.length_c   1.000
_cell.angle_alpha   90.00
_cell.angle_beta   90.00
_cell.angle_gamma   90.00
#
_symmetry.space_group_name_H-M   'P 1'
#
loop_
_entity.id
_entity.type
_entity.pdbx_description
1 polymer ?
#
loop_
_entity_poly.entity_id
_entity_poly.type
_entity_poly.pdbx_seq_one_letter_code
_entity_poly.pdbx_strand_id
1 'polypeptide(L)'
;MLVNPLTIHHKTHSFSIVNNGSCAIKSQQSNPSIPKCSPRLRKFRRPWWNEASRDSRRAEKKLWNIFRRYPTTENHVAFKRAKALSRRIRRRSQRESWINFVSSITSSTSSKQLWKKVKAANGIYREFSFPVLNTGNVTPSAPLNIANTLGHAFAQVSANDSYSSDFRTIKNRAKRTPLRFTARNSLPYNIEFRMFELKKALSPAHDTSPGPVESHITCFVI
;
A
#
# COMPACT_ATOMS: atom_id res chain seq x y z
N MET A 1 3.87 -40.75 27.91
CA MET A 1 4.63 -40.70 26.65
C MET A 1 4.13 -39.51 25.85
N LEU A 2 5.02 -38.55 25.62
CA LEU A 2 4.74 -37.26 24.98
C LEU A 2 4.43 -37.46 23.49
N VAL A 3 3.27 -37.02 23.03
CA VAL A 3 2.93 -36.98 21.61
C VAL A 3 3.42 -35.64 21.05
N ASN A 4 4.51 -35.70 20.28
CA ASN A 4 5.09 -34.55 19.59
C ASN A 4 4.15 -34.05 18.49
N PRO A 5 3.90 -32.72 18.37
CA PRO A 5 3.17 -32.17 17.24
C PRO A 5 4.08 -32.07 16.00
N LEU A 6 3.67 -32.76 14.93
CA LEU A 6 4.31 -32.74 13.62
C LEU A 6 4.40 -31.31 13.07
N THR A 7 5.63 -30.83 12.91
CA THR A 7 5.95 -29.53 12.32
C THR A 7 5.76 -29.60 10.81
N ILE A 8 4.77 -28.87 10.29
CA ILE A 8 4.50 -28.77 8.84
C ILE A 8 5.55 -27.85 8.22
N HIS A 9 6.58 -28.42 7.61
CA HIS A 9 7.50 -27.67 6.76
C HIS A 9 6.84 -27.38 5.41
N HIS A 10 6.28 -26.18 5.25
CA HIS A 10 5.94 -25.66 3.94
C HIS A 10 7.24 -25.40 3.15
N LYS A 11 7.47 -26.14 2.06
CA LYS A 11 8.45 -25.73 1.04
C LYS A 11 7.91 -24.49 0.33
N THR A 12 8.41 -23.33 0.73
CA THR A 12 8.17 -22.07 0.03
C THR A 12 9.03 -22.04 -1.23
N HIS A 13 8.43 -22.19 -2.40
CA HIS A 13 9.08 -21.74 -3.63
C HIS A 13 9.30 -20.23 -3.50
N SER A 14 10.57 -19.85 -3.41
CA SER A 14 10.98 -18.48 -3.17
C SER A 14 10.78 -17.65 -4.43
N PHE A 15 9.68 -16.90 -4.50
CA PHE A 15 9.56 -15.77 -5.43
C PHE A 15 10.43 -14.63 -4.91
N SER A 16 11.51 -14.33 -5.62
CA SER A 16 12.39 -13.20 -5.32
C SER A 16 11.78 -11.90 -5.86
N ILE A 17 11.19 -11.11 -4.96
CA ILE A 17 10.80 -9.72 -5.22
C ILE A 17 12.08 -8.88 -5.11
N VAL A 18 12.62 -8.42 -6.24
CA VAL A 18 13.79 -7.54 -6.27
C VAL A 18 13.32 -6.09 -6.41
N ASN A 19 13.80 -5.22 -5.52
CA ASN A 19 13.55 -3.78 -5.58
C ASN A 19 14.48 -3.15 -6.62
N ASN A 20 14.08 -3.13 -7.89
CA ASN A 20 14.79 -2.35 -8.91
C ASN A 20 14.04 -1.08 -9.26
N GLY A 21 14.78 0.03 -9.26
CA GLY A 21 14.25 1.38 -9.40
C GLY A 21 13.65 1.62 -10.79
N SER A 22 12.50 2.29 -10.76
CA SER A 22 11.92 3.08 -11.86
C SER A 22 11.44 2.31 -13.09
N CYS A 23 10.16 1.91 -13.08
CA CYS A 23 9.37 1.79 -14.31
C CYS A 23 7.98 2.42 -14.10
N ALA A 24 7.76 3.59 -14.69
CA ALA A 24 6.44 4.20 -14.75
C ALA A 24 5.68 3.59 -15.93
N ILE A 25 4.96 2.49 -15.69
CA ILE A 25 4.05 1.91 -16.67
C ILE A 25 2.86 2.86 -16.82
N LYS A 26 2.78 3.57 -17.95
CA LYS A 26 1.59 4.33 -18.34
C LYS A 26 0.71 3.42 -19.20
N SER A 27 -0.46 3.03 -18.70
CA SER A 27 -1.48 2.36 -19.51
C SER A 27 -2.25 3.36 -20.37
N GLN A 28 -2.30 3.11 -21.68
CA GLN A 28 -3.03 3.90 -22.67
C GLN A 28 -4.38 3.28 -23.01
N GLN A 29 -5.31 3.27 -22.05
CA GLN A 29 -6.74 3.29 -22.36
C GLN A 29 -7.45 4.07 -21.23
N SER A 30 -8.37 4.96 -21.58
CA SER A 30 -9.09 5.79 -20.61
C SER A 30 -10.58 5.82 -20.93
N ASN A 31 -11.40 5.31 -20.01
CA ASN A 31 -12.82 5.61 -20.00
C ASN A 31 -13.03 7.07 -19.56
N PRO A 32 -13.80 7.89 -20.30
CA PRO A 32 -14.03 9.30 -19.99
C PRO A 32 -14.89 9.53 -18.74
N SER A 33 -15.56 8.48 -18.24
CA SER A 33 -16.57 8.60 -17.17
C SER A 33 -16.03 8.44 -15.75
N ILE A 34 -14.75 8.06 -15.57
CA ILE A 34 -14.14 7.86 -14.24
C ILE A 34 -12.93 8.80 -14.10
N PRO A 35 -12.97 9.79 -13.18
CA PRO A 35 -11.82 10.65 -12.95
C PRO A 35 -10.65 9.83 -12.41
N LYS A 36 -9.55 9.80 -13.18
CA LYS A 36 -8.31 9.14 -12.75
C LYS A 36 -7.70 9.93 -11.57
N CYS A 37 -7.54 9.27 -10.42
CA CYS A 37 -6.72 9.80 -9.34
C CYS A 37 -5.28 9.98 -9.86
N SER A 38 -4.73 11.20 -9.76
CA SER A 38 -3.36 11.43 -10.23
C SER A 38 -2.39 10.52 -9.47
N PRO A 39 -1.42 9.86 -10.13
CA PRO A 39 -0.43 9.01 -9.48
C PRO A 39 0.65 9.84 -8.77
N ARG A 40 0.33 11.06 -8.32
CA ARG A 40 1.22 11.85 -7.48
C ARG A 40 1.34 11.11 -6.16
N LEU A 41 2.32 10.20 -6.10
CA LEU A 41 2.80 9.62 -4.86
C LEU A 41 2.95 10.77 -3.89
N ARG A 42 2.18 10.75 -2.80
CA ARG A 42 2.28 11.78 -1.78
C ARG A 42 3.72 11.70 -1.30
N LYS A 43 4.55 12.69 -1.66
CA LYS A 43 5.85 12.88 -1.02
C LYS A 43 5.53 13.08 0.45
N PHE A 44 5.68 12.03 1.26
CA PHE A 44 5.54 12.13 2.70
C PHE A 44 6.55 13.16 3.13
N ARG A 45 6.04 14.33 3.52
CA ARG A 45 6.89 15.41 3.99
C ARG A 45 7.45 14.97 5.33
N ARG A 46 8.70 15.36 5.61
CA ARG A 46 9.36 15.07 6.88
C ARG A 46 8.39 15.38 8.04
N PRO A 47 8.36 14.60 9.14
CA PRO A 47 7.38 14.75 10.22
C PRO A 47 7.25 16.16 10.80
N TRP A 48 8.34 16.95 10.77
CA TRP A 48 8.37 18.34 11.23
C TRP A 48 7.85 19.37 10.22
N TRP A 49 7.46 18.95 9.02
CA TRP A 49 6.94 19.84 8.00
C TRP A 49 5.49 20.22 8.27
N ASN A 50 5.28 21.44 8.76
CA ASN A 50 3.97 22.01 9.07
C ASN A 50 3.64 23.24 8.20
N GLU A 51 2.45 23.81 8.40
CA GLU A 51 1.97 24.99 7.67
C GLU A 51 2.84 26.22 7.93
N ALA A 52 3.21 26.49 9.18
CA ALA A 52 4.12 27.58 9.53
C ALA A 52 5.48 27.50 8.79
N SER A 53 6.06 26.29 8.66
CA SER A 53 7.29 26.07 7.89
C SER A 53 7.09 26.28 6.39
N ARG A 54 5.90 25.94 5.87
CA ARG A 54 5.54 26.15 4.46
C ARG A 54 5.38 27.63 4.15
N ASP A 55 4.65 28.36 4.99
CA ASP A 55 4.30 29.76 4.74
C ASP A 55 5.49 30.68 4.97
N SER A 56 6.30 30.44 5.99
CA SER A 56 7.56 31.17 6.16
C SER A 56 8.52 30.97 4.98
N ARG A 57 8.60 29.76 4.40
CA ARG A 57 9.39 29.50 3.20
C ARG A 57 8.81 30.17 1.95
N ARG A 58 7.48 30.26 1.82
CA ARG A 58 6.82 31.01 0.74
C ARG A 58 7.11 32.51 0.87
N ALA A 59 7.02 33.07 2.07
CA ALA A 59 7.32 34.46 2.35
C ALA A 59 8.80 34.80 2.07
N GLU A 60 9.73 33.95 2.53
CA GLU A 60 11.15 34.08 2.19
C GLU A 60 11.37 34.09 0.68
N LYS A 61 10.74 33.16 -0.06
CA LYS A 61 10.87 33.07 -1.52
C LYS A 61 10.26 34.28 -2.23
N LYS A 62 9.14 34.81 -1.73
CA LYS A 62 8.50 36.03 -2.25
C LYS A 62 9.46 37.22 -2.11
N LEU A 63 10.02 37.44 -0.92
CA LEU A 63 10.94 38.55 -0.66
C LEU A 63 12.27 38.39 -1.40
N TRP A 64 12.77 37.17 -1.55
CA TRP A 64 13.93 36.90 -2.41
C TRP A 64 13.66 37.26 -3.87
N ASN A 65 12.48 36.92 -4.39
CA ASN A 65 12.10 37.28 -5.76
C ASN A 65 12.00 38.79 -5.97
N ILE A 66 11.47 39.53 -4.98
CA ILE A 66 11.39 40.99 -5.01
C ILE A 66 12.80 41.58 -5.01
N PHE A 67 13.64 41.20 -4.04
CA PHE A 67 15.03 41.65 -3.96
C PHE A 67 15.84 41.32 -5.22
N ARG A 68 15.64 40.13 -5.80
CA ARG A 68 16.33 39.71 -7.03
C ARG A 68 15.96 40.58 -8.23
N ARG A 69 14.73 41.08 -8.31
CA ARG A 69 14.28 41.98 -9.38
C ARG A 69 14.67 43.43 -9.12
N TYR A 70 14.60 43.84 -7.85
CA TYR A 70 14.81 45.21 -7.41
C TYR A 70 15.78 45.23 -6.22
N PRO A 71 17.10 45.31 -6.46
CA PRO A 71 18.12 45.16 -5.44
C PRO A 71 18.32 46.45 -4.61
N THR A 72 17.27 46.89 -3.92
CA THR A 72 17.33 48.02 -2.98
C THR A 72 17.73 47.56 -1.58
N THR A 73 18.28 48.47 -0.77
CA THR A 73 18.70 48.20 0.61
C THR A 73 17.53 47.70 1.48
N GLU A 74 16.35 48.31 1.31
CA GLU A 74 15.13 47.92 2.02
C GLU A 74 14.72 46.48 1.68
N ASN A 75 14.73 46.13 0.38
CA ASN A 75 14.41 44.77 -0.07
C ASN A 75 15.41 43.73 0.45
N HIS A 76 16.70 44.09 0.52
CA HIS A 76 17.73 43.23 1.08
C HIS A 76 17.48 42.96 2.58
N VAL A 77 17.17 44.01 3.36
CA VAL A 77 16.85 43.88 4.79
C VAL A 77 15.60 43.04 5.01
N ALA A 78 14.53 43.28 4.24
CA ALA A 78 13.29 42.52 4.33
C ALA A 78 13.51 41.02 4.03
N PHE A 79 14.27 40.70 2.97
CA PHE A 79 14.65 39.32 2.66
C PHE A 79 15.47 38.68 3.79
N LYS A 80 16.47 39.39 4.34
CA LYS A 80 17.29 38.88 5.46
C LYS A 80 16.46 38.58 6.70
N ARG A 81 15.52 39.46 7.05
CA ARG A 81 14.56 39.24 8.16
C ARG A 81 13.72 37.99 7.93
N ALA A 82 13.14 37.84 6.74
CA ALA A 82 12.33 36.66 6.40
C ALA A 82 13.14 35.37 6.38
N LYS A 83 14.38 35.41 5.89
CA LYS A 83 15.32 34.27 5.91
C LYS A 83 15.68 33.86 7.34
N ALA A 84 15.92 34.82 8.23
CA ALA A 84 16.16 34.55 9.65
C ALA A 84 14.92 33.93 10.32
N LEU A 85 13.73 34.47 10.03
CA LEU A 85 12.46 33.94 10.54
C LEU A 85 12.20 32.51 10.06
N SER A 86 12.35 32.23 8.76
CA SER A 86 12.15 30.88 8.21
C SER A 86 13.12 29.87 8.85
N ARG A 87 14.39 30.25 9.06
CA ARG A 87 15.36 29.42 9.78
C ARG A 87 14.93 29.14 11.22
N ARG A 88 14.43 30.15 11.94
CA ARG A 88 13.93 29.99 13.32
C ARG A 88 12.73 29.04 13.37
N ILE A 89 11.72 29.25 12.51
CA ILE A 89 10.53 28.41 12.44
C ILE A 89 10.91 26.97 12.11
N ARG A 90 11.78 26.76 11.12
CA ARG A 90 12.25 25.41 10.76
C ARG A 90 12.89 24.68 11.95
N ARG A 91 13.79 25.35 12.68
CA ARG A 91 14.45 24.76 13.86
C ARG A 91 13.44 24.44 14.96
N ARG A 92 12.51 25.37 15.22
CA ARG A 92 11.44 25.19 16.21
C ARG A 92 10.56 23.98 15.85
N SER A 93 10.06 23.90 14.63
CA SER A 93 9.19 22.79 14.19
C SER A 93 9.92 21.44 14.19
N GLN A 94 11.22 21.41 13.87
CA GLN A 94 12.05 20.21 14.04
C GLN A 94 12.11 19.76 15.50
N ARG A 95 12.38 20.70 16.42
CA ARG A 95 12.44 20.42 17.86
C ARG A 95 11.10 19.94 18.40
N GLU A 96 10.01 20.64 18.10
CA GLU A 96 8.65 20.28 18.56
C GLU A 96 8.24 18.91 18.04
N SER A 97 8.49 18.63 16.76
CA SER A 97 8.22 17.31 16.18
C SER A 97 9.02 16.20 16.85
N TRP A 98 10.28 16.45 17.22
CA TRP A 98 11.11 15.49 17.93
C TRP A 98 10.65 15.26 19.37
N ILE A 99 10.30 16.34 20.09
CA ILE A 99 9.72 16.25 21.44
C ILE A 99 8.44 15.41 21.39
N ASN A 100 7.50 15.75 20.49
CA ASN A 100 6.25 15.00 20.34
C ASN A 100 6.50 13.54 19.96
N PHE A 101 7.53 13.26 19.15
CA PHE A 101 7.92 11.89 18.82
C PHE A 101 8.35 11.12 20.06
N VAL A 102 9.30 11.65 20.84
CA VAL A 102 9.81 11.00 22.06
C VAL A 102 8.68 10.82 23.07
N SER A 103 7.83 11.84 23.27
CA SER A 103 6.66 11.76 24.15
C SER A 103 5.63 10.71 23.70
N SER A 104 5.60 10.33 22.42
CA SER A 104 4.69 9.30 21.90
C SER A 104 5.21 7.86 22.06
N ILE A 105 6.44 7.67 22.56
CA ILE A 105 7.01 6.34 22.76
C ILE A 105 6.54 5.80 24.11
N THR A 106 5.72 4.77 24.06
CA THR A 106 5.22 4.02 25.23
C THR A 106 5.76 2.59 25.22
N SER A 107 5.59 1.85 26.32
CA SER A 107 5.93 0.42 26.40
C SER A 107 5.22 -0.45 25.36
N SER A 108 4.08 0.00 24.83
CA SER A 108 3.32 -0.65 23.77
C SER A 108 3.81 -0.32 22.35
N THR A 109 4.80 0.55 22.18
CA THR A 109 5.30 0.93 20.86
C THR A 109 6.20 -0.16 20.28
N SER A 110 5.77 -0.80 19.19
CA SER A 110 6.57 -1.84 18.53
C SER A 110 7.86 -1.28 17.91
N SER A 111 8.92 -2.10 17.88
CA SER A 111 10.20 -1.74 17.23
C SER A 111 10.01 -1.35 15.76
N LYS A 112 9.04 -1.96 15.06
CA LYS A 112 8.68 -1.62 13.67
C LYS A 112 8.18 -0.18 13.55
N GLN A 113 7.31 0.25 14.45
CA GLN A 113 6.78 1.62 14.45
C GLN A 113 7.86 2.63 14.82
N LEU A 114 8.72 2.30 15.80
CA LEU A 114 9.85 3.12 16.18
C LEU A 114 10.78 3.38 14.98
N TRP A 115 11.24 2.32 14.33
CA TRP A 115 12.12 2.40 13.16
C TRP A 115 11.49 3.13 11.97
N LYS A 116 10.17 2.99 11.76
CA LYS A 116 9.44 3.74 10.73
C LYS A 116 9.50 5.25 10.98
N LYS A 117 9.25 5.68 12.23
CA LYS A 117 9.29 7.09 12.60
C LYS A 117 10.70 7.68 12.55
N VAL A 118 11.73 6.94 12.99
CA VAL A 118 13.15 7.34 12.90
C VAL A 118 13.58 7.53 11.44
N LYS A 119 13.27 6.58 10.56
CA LYS A 119 13.57 6.70 9.11
C LYS A 119 12.88 7.90 8.49
N ALA A 120 11.62 8.15 8.85
CA ALA A 120 10.88 9.33 8.39
C ALA A 120 11.49 10.66 8.86
N ALA A 121 11.99 10.73 10.11
CA ALA A 121 12.67 11.91 10.65
C ALA A 121 13.98 12.22 9.91
N ASN A 122 14.77 11.19 9.59
CA ASN A 122 16.00 11.30 8.81
C ASN A 122 15.74 11.58 7.33
N GLY A 123 14.49 11.47 6.87
CA GLY A 123 14.14 11.58 5.45
C GLY A 123 14.65 10.40 4.62
N ILE A 124 14.98 9.28 5.27
CA ILE A 124 15.27 8.01 4.61
C ILE A 124 13.92 7.45 4.18
N TYR A 125 13.46 7.92 3.02
CA TYR A 125 12.17 7.55 2.46
C TYR A 125 12.34 6.28 1.65
N ARG A 126 11.51 5.27 1.95
CA ARG A 126 11.25 4.22 0.97
C ARG A 126 10.19 4.77 0.05
N GLU A 127 10.59 5.10 -1.18
CA GLU A 127 9.62 5.27 -2.25
C GLU A 127 8.82 3.97 -2.32
N PHE A 128 7.49 4.08 -2.36
CA PHE A 128 6.64 2.90 -2.49
C PHE A 128 6.97 2.29 -3.85
N SER A 129 7.87 1.31 -3.86
CA SER A 129 8.17 0.53 -5.05
C SER A 129 7.02 -0.43 -5.21
N PHE A 130 6.36 -0.37 -6.36
CA PHE A 130 5.46 -1.44 -6.76
C PHE A 130 6.33 -2.69 -6.93
N PRO A 131 5.98 -3.82 -6.29
CA PRO A 131 6.69 -5.06 -6.53
C PRO A 131 6.56 -5.43 -8.01
N VAL A 132 7.69 -5.56 -8.70
CA VAL A 132 7.74 -5.99 -10.09
C VAL A 132 7.75 -7.52 -10.11
N LEU A 133 6.89 -8.12 -10.93
CA LEU A 133 6.91 -9.55 -11.16
C LEU A 133 8.13 -9.91 -12.01
N ASN A 134 8.96 -10.83 -11.53
CA ASN A 134 10.10 -11.36 -12.27
C ASN A 134 9.83 -12.84 -12.55
N THR A 135 9.82 -13.22 -13.83
CA THR A 135 9.80 -14.62 -14.25
C THR A 135 11.16 -14.94 -14.85
N GLY A 136 12.07 -15.45 -14.01
CA GLY A 136 13.48 -15.63 -14.40
C GLY A 136 14.13 -14.29 -14.75
N ASN A 137 14.61 -14.16 -16.00
CA ASN A 137 15.29 -12.96 -16.52
C ASN A 137 14.34 -11.95 -17.19
N VAL A 138 13.02 -12.21 -17.22
CA VAL A 138 12.05 -11.36 -17.91
C VAL A 138 11.14 -10.65 -16.91
N THR A 139 11.02 -9.33 -17.07
CA THR A 139 10.07 -8.47 -16.35
C THR A 139 8.87 -8.17 -17.25
N PRO A 140 7.70 -8.80 -17.04
CA PRO A 140 6.51 -8.52 -17.83
C PRO A 140 6.05 -7.08 -17.61
N SER A 141 6.03 -6.28 -18.68
CA SER A 141 5.64 -4.86 -18.64
C SER A 141 4.20 -4.60 -19.10
N ALA A 142 3.66 -5.46 -19.98
CA ALA A 142 2.29 -5.35 -20.48
C ALA A 142 1.27 -5.98 -19.52
N PRO A 143 0.07 -5.37 -19.31
CA PRO A 143 -0.94 -5.89 -18.38
C PRO A 143 -1.34 -7.35 -18.64
N LEU A 144 -1.50 -7.74 -19.91
CA LEU A 144 -1.82 -9.12 -20.30
C LEU A 144 -0.73 -10.10 -19.86
N ASN A 145 0.54 -9.73 -20.05
CA ASN A 145 1.67 -10.58 -19.67
C ASN A 145 1.78 -10.72 -18.15
N ILE A 146 1.49 -9.65 -17.40
CA ILE A 146 1.40 -9.67 -15.94
C ILE A 146 0.29 -10.64 -15.49
N ALA A 147 -0.90 -10.52 -16.07
CA ALA A 147 -2.04 -11.38 -15.74
C ALA A 147 -1.76 -12.86 -16.05
N ASN A 148 -1.21 -13.15 -17.23
CA ASN A 148 -0.82 -14.51 -17.61
C ASN A 148 0.26 -15.07 -16.68
N THR A 149 1.26 -14.26 -16.31
CA THR A 149 2.32 -14.65 -15.38
C THR A 149 1.73 -15.05 -14.02
N LEU A 150 0.81 -14.25 -13.48
CA LEU A 150 0.10 -14.58 -12.24
C LEU A 150 -0.74 -15.85 -12.41
N GLY A 151 -1.48 -15.98 -13.50
CA GLY A 151 -2.29 -17.15 -13.81
C GLY A 151 -1.46 -18.44 -13.87
N HIS A 152 -0.32 -18.40 -14.56
CA HIS A 152 0.61 -19.53 -14.62
C HIS A 152 1.18 -19.89 -13.24
N ALA A 153 1.58 -18.89 -12.44
CA ALA A 153 2.07 -19.13 -11.09
C ALA A 153 1.00 -19.78 -10.21
N PHE A 154 -0.25 -19.30 -10.26
CA PHE A 154 -1.35 -19.91 -9.53
C PHE A 154 -1.68 -21.33 -10.00
N ALA A 155 -1.68 -21.56 -11.31
CA ALA A 155 -1.90 -22.88 -11.90
C ALA A 155 -0.80 -23.86 -11.45
N GLN A 156 0.46 -23.43 -11.42
CA GLN A 156 1.57 -24.24 -10.94
C GLN A 156 1.44 -24.56 -9.44
N VAL A 157 1.17 -23.57 -8.59
CA VAL A 157 1.01 -23.80 -7.14
C VAL A 157 -0.21 -24.69 -6.85
N SER A 158 -1.25 -24.59 -7.69
CA SER A 158 -2.49 -25.36 -7.55
C SER A 158 -2.48 -26.69 -8.32
N ALA A 159 -1.39 -27.00 -9.02
CA ALA A 159 -1.21 -28.25 -9.74
C ALA A 159 -1.27 -29.41 -8.76
N ASN A 160 -1.83 -30.54 -9.19
CA ASN A 160 -2.04 -31.65 -8.28
C ASN A 160 -0.72 -32.17 -7.68
N ASP A 161 0.36 -32.08 -8.43
CA ASP A 161 1.71 -32.53 -8.03
C ASP A 161 2.41 -31.57 -7.06
N SER A 162 1.91 -30.35 -6.92
CA SER A 162 2.43 -29.35 -5.97
C SER A 162 1.99 -29.60 -4.53
N TYR A 163 1.04 -30.52 -4.31
CA TYR A 163 0.56 -30.90 -2.99
C TYR A 163 1.32 -32.11 -2.43
N SER A 164 1.39 -32.22 -1.10
CA SER A 164 1.92 -33.42 -0.43
C SER A 164 1.10 -34.67 -0.78
N SER A 165 1.72 -35.86 -0.68
CA SER A 165 1.05 -37.15 -0.85
C SER A 165 -0.23 -37.27 -0.01
N ASP A 166 -0.15 -36.81 1.23
CA ASP A 166 -1.22 -36.97 2.22
C ASP A 166 -2.42 -36.08 1.84
N PHE A 167 -2.16 -34.83 1.47
CA PHE A 167 -3.20 -33.91 1.02
C PHE A 167 -3.84 -34.39 -0.29
N ARG A 168 -3.05 -34.90 -1.25
CA ARG A 168 -3.57 -35.48 -2.49
C ARG A 168 -4.54 -36.63 -2.20
N THR A 169 -4.24 -37.48 -1.23
CA THR A 169 -5.09 -38.60 -0.83
C THR A 169 -6.43 -38.11 -0.27
N ILE A 170 -6.41 -37.13 0.63
CA ILE A 170 -7.62 -36.51 1.20
C ILE A 170 -8.45 -35.84 0.11
N LYS A 171 -7.83 -35.03 -0.75
CA LYS A 171 -8.47 -34.33 -1.88
C LYS A 171 -9.14 -35.32 -2.84
N ASN A 172 -8.44 -36.39 -3.23
CA ASN A 172 -8.98 -37.42 -4.12
C ASN A 172 -10.14 -38.17 -3.48
N ARG A 173 -10.09 -38.45 -2.17
CA ARG A 173 -11.21 -39.04 -1.43
C ARG A 173 -12.41 -38.09 -1.41
N ALA A 174 -12.21 -36.82 -1.12
CA ALA A 174 -13.28 -35.81 -1.09
C ALA A 174 -13.92 -35.60 -2.47
N LYS A 175 -13.12 -35.54 -3.54
CA LYS A 175 -13.60 -35.37 -4.93
C LYS A 175 -14.41 -36.55 -5.45
N ARG A 176 -14.22 -37.75 -4.89
CA ARG A 176 -15.00 -38.95 -5.24
C ARG A 176 -16.38 -38.95 -4.61
N THR A 177 -16.63 -38.11 -3.60
CA THR A 177 -17.93 -37.96 -3.00
C THR A 177 -18.82 -37.11 -3.93
N PRO A 178 -19.86 -37.68 -4.57
CA PRO A 178 -20.74 -36.91 -5.42
C PRO A 178 -21.51 -35.87 -4.60
N LEU A 179 -21.41 -34.60 -4.99
CA LEU A 179 -22.21 -33.53 -4.39
C LEU A 179 -23.63 -33.59 -4.93
N ARG A 180 -24.61 -33.84 -4.05
CA ARG A 180 -26.03 -33.74 -4.39
C ARG A 180 -26.51 -32.31 -4.15
N PHE A 181 -26.61 -31.53 -5.21
CA PHE A 181 -27.14 -30.16 -5.17
C PHE A 181 -28.67 -30.10 -5.07
N THR A 182 -29.36 -31.24 -5.20
CA THR A 182 -30.81 -31.34 -5.03
C THR A 182 -31.18 -31.31 -3.56
N ALA A 183 -31.39 -30.12 -3.00
CA ALA A 183 -32.06 -29.96 -1.72
C ALA A 183 -33.58 -30.05 -1.96
N ARG A 184 -34.23 -31.09 -1.43
CA ARG A 184 -35.71 -31.20 -1.45
C ARG A 184 -36.39 -30.28 -0.43
N ASN A 185 -35.60 -29.70 0.47
CA ASN A 185 -36.05 -28.84 1.55
C ASN A 185 -35.60 -27.40 1.27
N SER A 186 -36.50 -26.44 1.47
CA SER A 186 -36.12 -25.03 1.55
C SER A 186 -35.23 -24.85 2.79
N LEU A 187 -33.94 -24.63 2.57
CA LEU A 187 -32.98 -24.45 3.64
C LEU A 187 -33.03 -22.99 4.12
N PRO A 188 -32.94 -22.70 5.42
CA PRO A 188 -33.06 -21.34 5.96
C PRO A 188 -32.06 -20.32 5.39
N TYR A 189 -30.95 -20.77 4.81
CA TYR A 189 -29.96 -19.90 4.16
C TYR A 189 -30.27 -19.58 2.69
N ASN A 190 -31.26 -20.26 2.10
CA ASN A 190 -31.75 -20.05 0.73
C ASN A 190 -33.04 -19.22 0.69
N ILE A 191 -33.50 -18.69 1.83
CA ILE A 191 -34.63 -17.75 1.88
C ILE A 191 -34.15 -16.35 1.48
N GLU A 192 -35.06 -15.51 1.01
CA GLU A 192 -34.75 -14.11 0.71
C GLU A 192 -34.24 -13.40 1.97
N PHE A 193 -33.08 -12.75 1.85
CA PHE A 193 -32.52 -11.96 2.93
C PHE A 193 -33.36 -10.71 3.16
N ARG A 194 -33.49 -10.31 4.42
CA ARG A 194 -34.25 -9.12 4.80
C ARG A 194 -33.36 -7.88 4.76
N MET A 195 -33.96 -6.72 4.53
CA MET A 195 -33.25 -5.43 4.43
C MET A 195 -32.35 -5.13 5.65
N PHE A 196 -32.72 -5.57 6.85
CA PHE A 196 -31.89 -5.36 8.03
C PHE A 196 -30.60 -6.20 8.02
N GLU A 197 -30.63 -7.40 7.42
CA GLU A 197 -29.45 -8.28 7.29
C GLU A 197 -28.46 -7.65 6.32
N LEU A 198 -28.95 -7.12 5.20
CA LEU A 198 -28.14 -6.36 4.25
C LEU A 198 -27.50 -5.14 4.93
N LYS A 199 -28.28 -4.33 5.65
CA LYS A 199 -27.76 -3.16 6.37
C LYS A 199 -26.73 -3.54 7.43
N LYS A 200 -26.92 -4.64 8.14
CA LYS A 200 -25.98 -5.16 9.14
C LYS A 200 -24.70 -5.69 8.50
N ALA A 201 -24.77 -6.32 7.33
CA ALA A 201 -23.60 -6.77 6.57
C ALA A 201 -22.79 -5.60 6.00
N LEU A 202 -23.47 -4.49 5.67
CA LEU A 202 -22.83 -3.27 5.15
C LEU A 202 -22.33 -2.31 6.24
N SER A 203 -22.80 -2.40 7.49
CA SER A 203 -22.37 -1.47 8.55
C SER A 203 -20.86 -1.47 8.87
N PRO A 204 -20.10 -2.58 8.75
CA PRO A 204 -18.64 -2.54 8.85
C PRO A 204 -17.94 -2.18 7.52
N ALA A 205 -18.67 -2.15 6.40
CA ALA A 205 -18.12 -1.79 5.11
C ALA A 205 -17.82 -0.28 5.07
N HIS A 206 -16.61 0.07 4.65
CA HIS A 206 -16.19 1.47 4.49
C HIS A 206 -16.57 1.94 3.07
N ASP A 207 -16.75 3.25 2.86
CA ASP A 207 -16.93 3.91 1.55
C ASP A 207 -15.70 3.75 0.65
N THR A 208 -15.43 2.52 0.25
CA THR A 208 -14.31 2.14 -0.59
C THR A 208 -14.92 1.71 -1.90
N SER A 209 -14.99 2.65 -2.85
CA SER A 209 -15.26 2.30 -4.24
C SER A 209 -14.16 1.33 -4.69
N PRO A 210 -14.49 0.13 -5.19
CA PRO A 210 -13.54 -0.63 -5.97
C PRO A 210 -13.26 0.25 -7.19
N GLY A 211 -12.12 0.95 -7.18
CA GLY A 211 -11.67 1.73 -8.33
C GLY A 211 -11.66 0.86 -9.59
N PRO A 212 -11.58 1.44 -10.79
CA PRO A 212 -11.67 0.69 -12.05
C PRO A 212 -10.68 -0.48 -12.06
N VAL A 213 -11.22 -1.67 -11.88
CA VAL A 213 -10.56 -2.96 -12.04
C VAL A 213 -10.69 -3.34 -13.50
N GLU A 214 -9.76 -2.91 -14.34
CA GLU A 214 -9.50 -3.61 -15.60
C GLU A 214 -8.66 -4.86 -15.31
N SER A 215 -9.30 -5.80 -14.62
CA SER A 215 -8.96 -7.21 -14.61
C SER A 215 -10.19 -7.93 -14.07
N HIS A 216 -11.08 -8.36 -14.95
CA HIS A 216 -11.99 -9.44 -14.63
C HIS A 216 -11.15 -10.70 -14.37
N ILE A 217 -10.66 -10.82 -13.14
CA ILE A 217 -10.59 -12.09 -12.43
C ILE A 217 -11.42 -11.83 -11.18
N THR A 218 -12.72 -12.11 -11.29
CA THR A 218 -13.57 -12.37 -10.13
C THR A 218 -12.99 -13.59 -9.42
N CYS A 219 -12.00 -13.39 -8.55
CA CYS A 219 -11.71 -14.33 -7.48
C CYS A 219 -12.83 -14.21 -6.45
N PHE A 220 -13.99 -14.78 -6.75
CA PHE A 220 -14.79 -15.37 -5.71
C PHE A 220 -13.97 -16.54 -5.17
N VAL A 221 -13.39 -16.35 -3.99
CA VAL A 221 -13.00 -17.48 -3.15
C VAL A 221 -14.31 -18.12 -2.70
N ILE A 222 -14.61 -19.29 -3.23
CA ILE A 222 -15.42 -20.30 -2.54
C ILE A 222 -14.43 -21.30 -1.95
#